data_AF-A0A834E2Y1-F1
#
_entry.id   AF-A0A834E2Y1-F1
#
_cell.length_a   1.000
_cell.length_b   1.000
_cell.length_c   1.000
_cell.angle_alpha   90.00
_cell.angle_beta   90.00
_cell.angle_gamma   90.00
#
_symmetry.space_group_name_H-M   'P 1'
#
loop_
_entity.id
_entity.type
_entity.pdbx_description
1 polymer ?
#
loop_
_entity_poly.entity_id
_entity_poly.type
_entity_poly.pdbx_seq_one_letter_code
_entity_poly.pdbx_strand_id
1 'polypeptide(L)'
;MVAGGMESMSNVPYVMNRGATPYGGVKLEDLIVKDGLTDVYNKIHMGNCAENTAKKMNIPREEQDTYAISSYTRSKAAWEAGKFGNEVIPVTITVKGKPDVVVKEDEEYKRVDFSKVPKLKTVFQKENGTVTAANASTLNDGAAAVVLMTADAARRLNVKPLARIAAFADAAVEPIDFPIAPAYAVPKVLKDAGLKKEDVTMWEINEAFSLVVLANIKMLQIDPQKVNINGGAVSLGHPIGMSGARIVTHLVHALKQGEYGLASICNGGGGASAILIQKL
;
A
#
# COMPACT_ATOMS: atom_id res chain seq x y z
N MET A 1 -20.82 12.15 -0.36
CA MET A 1 -20.17 11.45 0.78
C MET A 1 -18.70 11.82 0.79
N VAL A 2 -18.04 11.68 1.93
CA VAL A 2 -16.58 11.64 2.01
C VAL A 2 -16.20 10.19 2.35
N ALA A 3 -15.19 9.66 1.68
CA ALA A 3 -14.61 8.35 1.97
C ALA A 3 -13.10 8.48 2.03
N GLY A 4 -12.42 7.57 2.71
CA GLY A 4 -10.98 7.69 2.92
C GLY A 4 -10.46 6.65 3.89
N GLY A 5 -9.27 6.91 4.41
CA GLY A 5 -8.60 6.06 5.36
C GLY A 5 -7.55 6.85 6.12
N MET A 6 -7.30 6.46 7.38
CA MET A 6 -6.33 7.12 8.24
C MET A 6 -5.71 6.09 9.19
N GLU A 7 -4.46 6.30 9.56
CA GLU A 7 -3.79 5.51 10.57
C GLU A 7 -2.77 6.38 11.30
N SER A 8 -2.61 6.15 12.60
CA SER A 8 -1.41 6.60 13.31
C SER A 8 -0.76 5.43 14.04
N MET A 9 0.12 4.73 13.33
CA MET A 9 0.86 3.59 13.88
C MET A 9 1.77 4.02 15.03
N SER A 10 2.28 5.25 15.02
CA SER A 10 3.10 5.80 16.12
C SER A 10 2.33 5.90 17.45
N ASN A 11 1.00 5.96 17.42
CA ASN A 11 0.15 6.11 18.60
C ASN A 11 -0.62 4.83 18.97
N VAL A 12 -0.34 3.71 18.29
CA VAL A 12 -0.95 2.43 18.63
C VAL A 12 -0.46 1.96 20.01
N PRO A 13 -1.35 1.64 20.97
CA PRO A 13 -0.94 1.32 22.33
C PRO A 13 -0.57 -0.16 22.51
N TYR A 14 -0.01 -0.46 23.67
CA TYR A 14 0.07 -1.83 24.18
C TYR A 14 -1.21 -2.19 24.94
N VAL A 15 -1.52 -3.49 25.05
CA VAL A 15 -2.69 -3.99 25.79
C VAL A 15 -2.34 -4.99 26.88
N MET A 16 -3.22 -5.04 27.89
CA MET A 16 -3.26 -6.04 28.94
C MET A 16 -4.63 -6.70 28.96
N ASN A 17 -4.68 -8.02 29.16
CA ASN A 17 -5.94 -8.72 29.32
C ASN A 17 -6.67 -8.25 30.59
N ARG A 18 -8.00 -8.12 30.50
CA ARG A 18 -8.85 -7.85 31.68
C ARG A 18 -8.93 -9.10 32.56
N GLY A 19 -8.81 -8.92 33.87
CA GLY A 19 -8.97 -10.00 34.84
C GLY A 19 -7.89 -9.97 35.93
N ALA A 20 -7.76 -11.07 36.66
CA ALA A 20 -6.70 -11.21 37.66
C ALA A 20 -5.35 -11.37 36.98
N THR A 21 -4.34 -10.63 37.45
CA THR A 21 -2.96 -10.78 36.98
C THR A 21 -2.42 -12.16 37.42
N PRO A 22 -1.95 -13.01 36.48
CA PRO A 22 -1.41 -14.32 36.82
C PRO A 22 -0.18 -14.24 37.74
N TYR A 23 -0.03 -15.20 38.66
CA TYR A 23 1.20 -15.38 39.41
C TYR A 23 2.36 -15.70 38.44
N GLY A 24 3.49 -15.02 38.58
CA GLY A 24 4.65 -15.13 37.67
C GLY A 24 4.76 -14.04 36.61
N GLY A 25 3.77 -13.15 36.49
CA GLY A 25 3.83 -11.93 35.68
C GLY A 25 2.94 -11.95 34.44
N VAL A 26 2.88 -10.81 33.75
CA VAL A 26 2.09 -10.60 32.53
C VAL A 26 2.94 -9.91 31.47
N LYS A 27 2.77 -10.33 30.22
CA LYS A 27 3.32 -9.63 29.05
C LYS A 27 2.27 -8.67 28.50
N LEU A 28 2.61 -7.40 28.38
CA LEU A 28 1.80 -6.45 27.59
C LEU A 28 2.08 -6.70 26.11
N GLU A 29 1.01 -6.82 25.32
CA GLU A 29 1.11 -7.11 23.88
C GLU A 29 1.05 -5.81 23.08
N ASP A 30 1.93 -5.67 22.10
CA ASP A 30 1.92 -4.55 21.13
C ASP A 30 0.78 -4.78 20.13
N LEU A 31 -0.15 -3.83 20.00
CA LEU A 31 -1.30 -3.97 19.09
C LEU A 31 -0.91 -3.89 17.60
N ILE A 32 0.19 -3.23 17.22
CA ILE A 32 0.67 -3.25 15.84
C ILE A 32 0.96 -4.70 15.45
N VAL A 33 1.71 -5.41 16.31
CA VAL A 33 2.07 -6.80 16.07
C VAL A 33 0.83 -7.69 16.19
N LYS A 34 0.08 -7.57 17.28
CA LYS A 34 -1.01 -8.49 17.63
C LYS A 34 -2.19 -8.40 16.66
N ASP A 35 -2.67 -7.20 16.39
CA ASP A 35 -3.92 -6.98 15.65
C ASP A 35 -3.66 -6.61 14.19
N GLY A 36 -2.54 -5.94 13.89
CA GLY A 36 -2.20 -5.49 12.55
C GLY A 36 -1.40 -6.50 11.71
N LEU A 37 -0.34 -7.06 12.29
CA LEU A 37 0.72 -7.72 11.50
C LEU A 37 0.91 -9.22 11.77
N THR A 38 0.11 -9.83 12.64
CA THR A 38 0.16 -11.27 12.92
C THR A 38 -1.00 -11.98 12.24
N ASP A 39 -0.70 -12.99 11.45
CA ASP A 39 -1.74 -13.85 10.89
C ASP A 39 -2.37 -14.70 11.99
N VAL A 40 -3.69 -14.60 12.14
CA VAL A 40 -4.43 -15.26 13.21
C VAL A 40 -4.36 -16.78 13.08
N TYR A 41 -4.27 -17.32 11.87
CA TYR A 41 -4.35 -18.76 11.65
C TYR A 41 -2.99 -19.43 11.74
N ASN A 42 -1.98 -18.86 11.09
CA ASN A 42 -0.63 -19.40 11.03
C ASN A 42 0.25 -18.95 12.20
N LYS A 43 -0.17 -17.93 12.98
CA LYS A 43 0.57 -17.37 14.13
C LYS A 43 1.99 -16.89 13.75
N ILE A 44 2.11 -16.31 12.56
CA ILE A 44 3.35 -15.75 12.00
C ILE A 44 3.13 -14.31 11.53
N HIS A 45 4.23 -13.57 11.34
CA HIS A 45 4.15 -12.20 10.83
C HIS A 45 3.73 -12.18 9.35
N MET A 46 3.08 -11.11 8.87
CA MET A 46 2.75 -10.92 7.45
C MET A 46 3.97 -11.09 6.51
N GLY A 47 5.15 -10.73 7.00
CA GLY A 47 6.41 -10.93 6.28
C GLY A 47 6.78 -12.40 6.06
N ASN A 48 6.41 -13.30 6.98
CA ASN A 48 6.58 -14.74 6.78
C ASN A 48 5.62 -15.28 5.71
N CYS A 49 4.42 -14.73 5.60
CA CYS A 49 3.50 -15.07 4.52
C CYS A 49 4.08 -14.65 3.15
N ALA A 50 4.71 -13.46 3.08
CA ALA A 50 5.41 -13.01 1.88
C ALA A 50 6.58 -13.95 1.49
N GLU A 51 7.37 -14.43 2.46
CA GLU A 51 8.43 -15.43 2.22
C GLU A 51 7.88 -16.75 1.65
N ASN A 52 6.71 -17.20 2.13
CA ASN A 52 6.04 -18.38 1.58
C ASN A 52 5.69 -18.20 0.10
N THR A 53 5.13 -17.05 -0.30
CA THR A 53 4.87 -16.76 -1.72
C THR A 53 6.17 -16.60 -2.52
N ALA A 54 7.20 -15.96 -1.97
CA ALA A 54 8.51 -15.84 -2.61
C ALA A 54 9.09 -17.21 -2.98
N LYS A 55 9.00 -18.17 -2.06
CA LYS A 55 9.39 -19.56 -2.30
C LYS A 55 8.52 -20.23 -3.37
N LYS A 56 7.18 -20.17 -3.26
CA LYS A 56 6.26 -20.82 -4.20
C LYS A 56 6.43 -20.30 -5.64
N MET A 57 6.72 -19.01 -5.79
CA MET A 57 6.80 -18.34 -7.09
C MET A 57 8.23 -18.16 -7.61
N ASN A 58 9.24 -18.62 -6.87
CA ASN A 58 10.66 -18.44 -7.17
C ASN A 58 11.00 -16.96 -7.43
N ILE A 59 10.65 -16.07 -6.50
CA ILE A 59 10.98 -14.64 -6.58
C ILE A 59 12.18 -14.38 -5.64
N PRO A 60 13.41 -14.33 -6.19
CA PRO A 60 14.63 -14.26 -5.40
C PRO A 60 14.82 -12.89 -4.75
N ARG A 61 15.78 -12.82 -3.81
CA ARG A 61 16.13 -11.63 -3.06
C ARG A 61 16.51 -10.45 -3.97
N GLU A 62 17.29 -10.72 -5.00
CA GLU A 62 17.86 -9.70 -5.90
C GLU A 62 16.77 -8.95 -6.68
N GLU A 63 15.70 -9.67 -7.09
CA GLU A 63 14.55 -9.07 -7.75
C GLU A 63 13.76 -8.15 -6.80
N GLN A 64 13.56 -8.59 -5.54
CA GLN A 64 12.86 -7.79 -4.53
C GLN A 64 13.62 -6.51 -4.16
N ASP A 65 14.95 -6.60 -4.05
CA ASP A 65 15.81 -5.45 -3.79
C ASP A 65 15.85 -4.48 -4.98
N THR A 66 15.89 -5.01 -6.21
CA THR A 66 15.83 -4.18 -7.43
C THR A 66 14.50 -3.44 -7.53
N TYR A 67 13.39 -4.11 -7.21
CA TYR A 67 12.08 -3.47 -7.14
C TYR A 67 12.06 -2.37 -6.07
N ALA A 68 12.58 -2.65 -4.86
CA ALA A 68 12.64 -1.67 -3.78
C ALA A 68 13.41 -0.41 -4.19
N ILE A 69 14.61 -0.57 -4.75
CA ILE A 69 15.43 0.55 -5.26
C ILE A 69 14.65 1.33 -6.32
N SER A 70 13.92 0.65 -7.21
CA SER A 70 13.06 1.31 -8.20
C SER A 70 11.95 2.13 -7.54
N SER A 71 11.27 1.60 -6.51
CA SER A 71 10.23 2.32 -5.77
C SER A 71 10.78 3.61 -5.15
N TYR A 72 11.90 3.55 -4.42
CA TYR A 72 12.57 4.73 -3.85
C TYR A 72 12.99 5.74 -4.93
N THR A 73 13.53 5.26 -6.05
CA THR A 73 13.95 6.12 -7.17
C THR A 73 12.75 6.84 -7.80
N ARG A 74 11.64 6.13 -8.02
CA ARG A 74 10.39 6.69 -8.58
C ARG A 74 9.75 7.70 -7.62
N SER A 75 9.69 7.39 -6.33
CA SER A 75 9.20 8.30 -5.29
C SER A 75 9.97 9.61 -5.27
N LYS A 76 11.31 9.54 -5.24
CA LYS A 76 12.18 10.72 -5.28
C LYS A 76 11.93 11.55 -6.54
N ALA A 77 11.91 10.91 -7.72
CA ALA A 77 11.69 11.60 -8.98
C ALA A 77 10.30 12.26 -9.06
N ALA A 78 9.26 11.62 -8.52
CA ALA A 78 7.91 12.16 -8.50
C ALA A 78 7.78 13.38 -7.57
N TRP A 79 8.42 13.34 -6.40
CA TRP A 79 8.52 14.48 -5.47
C TRP A 79 9.29 15.64 -6.09
N GLU A 80 10.47 15.40 -6.67
CA GLU A 80 11.29 16.42 -7.33
C GLU A 80 10.58 17.06 -8.54
N ALA A 81 9.77 16.27 -9.26
CA ALA A 81 8.96 16.75 -10.39
C ALA A 81 7.63 17.41 -9.96
N GLY A 82 7.35 17.53 -8.66
CA GLY A 82 6.15 18.19 -8.14
C GLY A 82 4.84 17.45 -8.44
N LYS A 83 4.87 16.14 -8.69
CA LYS A 83 3.68 15.37 -9.11
C LYS A 83 2.59 15.29 -8.03
N PHE A 84 2.98 15.40 -6.76
CA PHE A 84 2.06 15.32 -5.62
C PHE A 84 1.42 16.67 -5.24
N GLY A 85 1.70 17.76 -5.97
CA GLY A 85 1.30 19.11 -5.58
C GLY A 85 -0.22 19.35 -5.48
N ASN A 86 -1.03 18.54 -6.15
CA ASN A 86 -2.50 18.60 -6.07
C ASN A 86 -3.10 17.49 -5.18
N GLU A 87 -2.26 16.61 -4.64
CA GLU A 87 -2.67 15.45 -3.84
C GLU A 87 -2.29 15.62 -2.36
N VAL A 88 -1.11 16.18 -2.08
CA VAL A 88 -0.59 16.36 -0.72
C VAL A 88 -0.82 17.79 -0.23
N ILE A 89 -1.37 17.89 0.97
CA ILE A 89 -1.52 19.15 1.70
C ILE A 89 -0.52 19.19 2.87
N PRO A 90 0.16 20.33 3.12
CA PRO A 90 1.11 20.43 4.22
C PRO A 90 0.40 20.43 5.59
N VAL A 91 1.04 19.84 6.59
CA VAL A 91 0.58 19.81 7.98
C VAL A 91 1.57 20.57 8.86
N THR A 92 1.07 21.51 9.66
CA THR A 92 1.87 22.24 10.64
C THR A 92 1.76 21.57 12.00
N ILE A 93 2.89 21.15 12.57
CA ILE A 93 2.99 20.54 13.89
C ILE A 93 3.44 21.61 14.88
N THR A 94 2.54 21.97 15.80
CA THR A 94 2.79 22.95 16.85
C THR A 94 3.05 22.27 18.19
N VAL A 95 4.21 22.57 18.79
CA VAL A 95 4.58 22.10 20.13
C VAL A 95 4.87 23.31 21.00
N LYS A 96 4.17 23.44 22.14
CA LYS A 96 4.33 24.57 23.04
C LYS A 96 5.80 24.78 23.41
N GLY A 97 6.31 25.99 23.17
CA GLY A 97 7.70 26.35 23.47
C GLY A 97 8.74 25.92 22.43
N LYS A 98 8.32 25.39 21.27
CA LYS A 98 9.18 25.10 20.12
C LYS A 98 8.67 25.82 18.88
N PRO A 99 9.53 26.13 17.90
CA PRO A 99 9.09 26.60 16.59
C PRO A 99 8.19 25.55 15.91
N ASP A 100 7.20 26.02 15.15
CA ASP A 100 6.35 25.16 14.34
C ASP A 100 7.17 24.40 13.27
N VAL A 101 6.79 23.15 13.02
CA VAL A 101 7.37 22.31 11.97
C VAL A 101 6.32 22.09 10.88
N VAL A 102 6.63 22.52 9.66
CA VAL A 102 5.75 22.28 8.50
C VAL A 102 6.21 21.04 7.76
N VAL A 103 5.41 19.97 7.84
CA VAL A 103 5.59 18.75 7.06
C VAL A 103 4.83 18.90 5.75
N LYS A 104 5.56 18.96 4.64
CA LYS A 104 5.00 19.27 3.30
C LYS A 104 5.30 18.21 2.23
N GLU A 105 6.04 17.17 2.61
CA GLU A 105 6.45 16.08 1.73
C GLU A 105 6.56 14.78 2.54
N ASP A 106 6.43 13.65 1.85
CA ASP A 106 6.60 12.34 2.49
C ASP A 106 7.98 12.22 3.13
N GLU A 107 8.06 11.56 4.29
CA GLU A 107 9.32 11.45 5.03
C GLU A 107 10.17 10.24 4.58
N GLU A 108 9.51 9.13 4.29
CA GLU A 108 10.16 7.81 4.21
C GLU A 108 11.11 7.66 3.02
N TYR A 109 10.79 8.24 1.86
CA TYR A 109 11.55 7.99 0.63
C TYR A 109 12.99 8.53 0.68
N LYS A 110 13.28 9.40 1.65
CA LYS A 110 14.60 9.97 1.91
C LYS A 110 15.46 9.07 2.83
N ARG A 111 14.85 8.11 3.51
CA ARG A 111 15.48 7.26 4.53
C ARG A 111 16.02 5.97 3.93
N VAL A 112 16.87 6.09 2.90
CA VAL A 112 17.44 4.94 2.19
C VAL A 112 18.93 5.12 1.90
N ASP A 113 19.67 4.03 2.00
CA ASP A 113 21.05 3.91 1.54
C ASP A 113 21.12 2.72 0.57
N PHE A 114 21.14 3.01 -0.73
CA PHE A 114 21.14 1.98 -1.77
C PHE A 114 22.34 1.03 -1.67
N SER A 115 23.48 1.48 -1.13
CA SER A 115 24.66 0.64 -0.95
C SER A 115 24.50 -0.42 0.16
N LYS A 116 23.52 -0.21 1.05
CA LYS A 116 23.19 -1.13 2.15
C LYS A 116 22.08 -2.10 1.79
N VAL A 117 21.21 -1.80 0.82
CA VAL A 117 20.06 -2.63 0.46
C VAL A 117 20.45 -4.11 0.27
N PRO A 118 21.47 -4.48 -0.55
CA PRO A 118 21.84 -5.89 -0.74
C PRO A 118 22.51 -6.53 0.49
N LYS A 119 22.97 -5.73 1.45
CA LYS A 119 23.71 -6.18 2.65
C LYS A 119 22.80 -6.42 3.86
N LEU A 120 21.53 -6.01 3.78
CA LEU A 120 20.59 -6.20 4.87
C LEU A 120 20.27 -7.68 5.08
N LYS A 121 20.20 -8.07 6.35
CA LYS A 121 19.72 -9.38 6.77
C LYS A 121 18.21 -9.47 6.57
N THR A 122 17.74 -10.67 6.30
CA THR A 122 16.32 -10.99 6.26
C THR A 122 15.75 -10.98 7.67
N VAL A 123 14.61 -10.29 7.87
CA VAL A 123 14.10 -9.99 9.22
C VAL A 123 13.00 -10.95 9.67
N PHE A 124 12.30 -11.59 8.72
CA PHE A 124 11.18 -12.50 9.03
C PHE A 124 11.59 -13.97 9.00
N GLN A 125 12.55 -14.34 8.16
CA GLN A 125 13.01 -15.72 8.00
C GLN A 125 14.54 -15.79 7.97
N LYS A 126 15.13 -16.63 8.84
CA LYS A 126 16.59 -16.79 8.95
C LYS A 126 17.19 -17.59 7.81
N GLU A 127 16.57 -18.72 7.48
CA GLU A 127 17.06 -19.64 6.44
C GLU A 127 16.43 -19.31 5.10
N ASN A 128 17.25 -19.03 4.08
CA ASN A 128 16.79 -18.76 2.71
C ASN A 128 15.69 -17.67 2.62
N GLY A 129 15.73 -16.68 3.52
CA GLY A 129 14.82 -15.54 3.48
C GLY A 129 15.16 -14.60 2.33
N THR A 130 14.18 -13.79 1.95
CA THR A 130 14.28 -12.80 0.88
C THR A 130 13.78 -11.41 1.31
N VAL A 131 12.93 -11.34 2.33
CA VAL A 131 12.32 -10.08 2.78
C VAL A 131 13.20 -9.38 3.82
N THR A 132 13.48 -8.11 3.58
CA THR A 132 14.29 -7.23 4.44
C THR A 132 13.54 -5.95 4.79
N ALA A 133 14.09 -5.17 5.72
CA ALA A 133 13.55 -3.86 6.05
C ALA A 133 13.55 -2.87 4.86
N ALA A 134 14.39 -3.06 3.83
CA ALA A 134 14.43 -2.16 2.67
C ALA A 134 13.45 -2.54 1.55
N ASN A 135 13.01 -3.80 1.50
CA ASN A 135 12.09 -4.30 0.46
C ASN A 135 10.70 -4.69 1.00
N ALA A 136 10.43 -4.31 2.25
CA ALA A 136 9.13 -4.34 2.90
C ALA A 136 8.62 -2.91 3.10
N SER A 137 7.30 -2.72 3.22
CA SER A 137 6.78 -1.42 3.66
C SER A 137 7.14 -1.11 5.11
N THR A 138 7.25 0.17 5.45
CA THR A 138 7.51 0.64 6.81
C THR A 138 6.21 0.88 7.60
N LEU A 139 6.35 1.20 8.90
CA LEU A 139 5.24 1.59 9.76
C LEU A 139 5.15 3.12 9.76
N ASN A 140 3.97 3.67 9.47
CA ASN A 140 3.83 5.10 9.20
C ASN A 140 2.51 5.69 9.71
N ASP A 141 2.44 7.02 9.69
CA ASP A 141 1.25 7.79 10.02
C ASP A 141 0.76 8.54 8.77
N GLY A 142 -0.55 8.63 8.58
CA GLY A 142 -1.11 9.38 7.45
C GLY A 142 -2.62 9.22 7.28
N ALA A 143 -3.21 10.11 6.49
CA ALA A 143 -4.62 10.06 6.10
C ALA A 143 -4.80 10.47 4.64
N ALA A 144 -5.81 9.89 3.99
CA ALA A 144 -6.27 10.28 2.65
C ALA A 144 -7.80 10.30 2.62
N ALA A 145 -8.37 11.26 1.89
CA ALA A 145 -9.81 11.41 1.74
C ALA A 145 -10.19 11.85 0.33
N VAL A 146 -11.35 11.37 -0.13
CA VAL A 146 -11.96 11.72 -1.41
C VAL A 146 -13.41 12.16 -1.22
N VAL A 147 -13.85 13.13 -2.02
CA VAL A 147 -15.24 13.56 -2.08
C VAL A 147 -15.95 12.77 -3.18
N LEU A 148 -16.97 12.00 -2.81
CA LEU A 148 -17.76 11.18 -3.71
C LEU A 148 -19.15 11.78 -3.89
N MET A 149 -19.63 11.78 -5.13
CA MET A 149 -20.96 12.27 -5.48
C MET A 149 -21.50 11.54 -6.70
N THR A 150 -22.83 11.48 -6.82
CA THR A 150 -23.48 11.05 -8.05
C THR A 150 -23.28 12.09 -9.15
N ALA A 151 -23.39 11.68 -10.41
CA ALA A 151 -23.32 12.61 -11.54
C ALA A 151 -24.38 13.72 -11.47
N ASP A 152 -25.59 13.40 -10.97
CA ASP A 152 -26.66 14.38 -10.75
C ASP A 152 -26.28 15.42 -9.70
N ALA A 153 -25.67 15.00 -8.59
CA ALA A 153 -25.22 15.91 -7.55
C ALA A 153 -24.08 16.82 -8.06
N ALA A 154 -23.14 16.28 -8.85
CA ALA A 154 -22.08 17.07 -9.48
C ALA A 154 -22.65 18.17 -10.39
N ARG A 155 -23.63 17.82 -11.25
CA ARG A 155 -24.33 18.77 -12.11
C ARG A 155 -25.09 19.83 -11.30
N ARG A 156 -25.87 19.40 -10.30
CA ARG A 156 -26.67 20.29 -9.45
C ARG A 156 -25.80 21.29 -8.68
N LEU A 157 -24.60 20.88 -8.25
CA LEU A 157 -23.66 21.72 -7.51
C LEU A 157 -22.69 22.48 -8.42
N ASN A 158 -22.76 22.30 -9.74
CA ASN A 158 -21.86 22.91 -10.72
C ASN A 158 -20.36 22.69 -10.40
N VAL A 159 -19.99 21.46 -10.03
CA VAL A 159 -18.60 21.08 -9.75
C VAL A 159 -18.06 20.15 -10.83
N LYS A 160 -16.76 20.29 -11.13
CA LYS A 160 -16.08 19.43 -12.13
C LYS A 160 -15.67 18.10 -11.48
N PRO A 161 -16.25 16.95 -11.88
CA PRO A 161 -15.79 15.66 -11.41
C PRO A 161 -14.39 15.34 -11.98
N LEU A 162 -13.54 14.68 -11.20
CA LEU A 162 -12.17 14.37 -11.60
C LEU A 162 -12.01 13.00 -12.26
N ALA A 163 -12.82 12.03 -11.84
CA ALA A 163 -12.80 10.66 -12.32
C ALA A 163 -14.16 10.00 -12.06
N ARG A 164 -14.42 8.89 -12.74
CA ARG A 164 -15.57 8.00 -12.54
C ARG A 164 -15.07 6.68 -11.96
N ILE A 165 -15.68 6.22 -10.88
CA ILE A 165 -15.50 4.83 -10.40
C ILE A 165 -16.28 3.93 -11.36
N ALA A 166 -15.58 3.03 -12.05
CA ALA A 166 -16.16 2.19 -13.10
C ALA A 166 -16.60 0.83 -12.58
N ALA A 167 -15.75 0.17 -11.76
CA ALA A 167 -16.04 -1.11 -11.13
C ALA A 167 -15.13 -1.31 -9.90
N PHE A 168 -15.54 -2.17 -8.98
CA PHE A 168 -14.72 -2.61 -7.85
C PHE A 168 -15.09 -4.04 -7.46
N ALA A 169 -14.17 -4.78 -6.87
CA ALA A 169 -14.41 -6.14 -6.42
C ALA A 169 -13.46 -6.54 -5.30
N ASP A 170 -13.92 -7.49 -4.50
CA ASP A 170 -13.11 -8.16 -3.49
C ASP A 170 -12.83 -9.63 -3.89
N ALA A 171 -11.69 -10.13 -3.44
CA ALA A 171 -11.33 -11.54 -3.52
C ALA A 171 -10.66 -12.00 -2.23
N ALA A 172 -10.76 -13.29 -1.96
CA ALA A 172 -10.08 -13.92 -0.84
C ALA A 172 -9.50 -15.26 -1.28
N VAL A 173 -8.36 -15.61 -0.69
CA VAL A 173 -7.64 -16.88 -0.82
C VAL A 173 -7.23 -17.34 0.59
N GLU A 174 -6.43 -18.40 0.67
CA GLU A 174 -5.87 -18.84 1.94
C GLU A 174 -5.12 -17.69 2.67
N PRO A 175 -5.23 -17.56 4.00
CA PRO A 175 -4.66 -16.44 4.75
C PRO A 175 -3.17 -16.19 4.50
N ILE A 176 -2.38 -17.27 4.39
CA ILE A 176 -0.94 -17.21 4.11
C ILE A 176 -0.61 -16.74 2.68
N ASP A 177 -1.56 -16.81 1.77
CA ASP A 177 -1.42 -16.49 0.35
C ASP A 177 -2.03 -15.11 0.00
N PHE A 178 -2.26 -14.23 0.98
CA PHE A 178 -2.68 -12.85 0.72
C PHE A 178 -1.84 -12.09 -0.33
N PRO A 179 -0.51 -12.34 -0.51
CA PRO A 179 0.26 -11.64 -1.54
C PRO A 179 -0.28 -11.80 -2.96
N ILE A 180 -0.96 -12.92 -3.25
CA ILE A 180 -1.53 -13.21 -4.57
C ILE A 180 -3.02 -12.88 -4.67
N ALA A 181 -3.69 -12.53 -3.57
CA ALA A 181 -5.11 -12.17 -3.56
C ALA A 181 -5.47 -11.05 -4.57
N PRO A 182 -4.65 -9.99 -4.77
CA PRO A 182 -4.96 -8.94 -5.76
C PRO A 182 -5.07 -9.50 -7.19
N ALA A 183 -4.29 -10.51 -7.55
CA ALA A 183 -4.33 -11.16 -8.87
C ALA A 183 -5.65 -11.91 -9.12
N TYR A 184 -6.46 -12.14 -8.09
CA TYR A 184 -7.83 -12.67 -8.21
C TYR A 184 -8.90 -11.58 -8.17
N ALA A 185 -8.66 -10.46 -7.50
CA ALA A 185 -9.57 -9.31 -7.49
C ALA A 185 -9.54 -8.56 -8.84
N VAL A 186 -8.36 -8.35 -9.41
CA VAL A 186 -8.17 -7.61 -10.69
C VAL A 186 -8.99 -8.20 -11.84
N PRO A 187 -8.96 -9.52 -12.15
CA PRO A 187 -9.74 -10.08 -13.24
C PRO A 187 -11.25 -9.94 -13.04
N LYS A 188 -11.74 -9.93 -11.79
CA LYS A 188 -13.18 -9.70 -11.50
C LYS A 188 -13.58 -8.29 -11.93
N VAL A 189 -12.79 -7.29 -11.54
CA VAL A 189 -13.04 -5.88 -11.89
C VAL A 189 -13.00 -5.67 -13.41
N LEU A 190 -11.98 -6.22 -14.08
CA LEU A 190 -11.85 -6.12 -15.54
C LEU A 190 -13.03 -6.79 -16.26
N LYS A 191 -13.42 -7.99 -15.82
CA LYS A 191 -14.56 -8.72 -16.39
C LYS A 191 -15.88 -7.95 -16.22
N ASP A 192 -16.12 -7.41 -15.02
CA ASP A 192 -17.33 -6.63 -14.72
C ASP A 192 -17.40 -5.34 -15.57
N ALA A 193 -16.26 -4.67 -15.74
CA ALA A 193 -16.13 -3.49 -16.60
C ALA A 193 -16.12 -3.79 -18.11
N GLY A 194 -16.05 -5.07 -18.51
CA GLY A 194 -15.90 -5.47 -19.92
C GLY A 194 -14.58 -5.02 -20.55
N LEU A 195 -13.53 -4.86 -19.76
CA LEU A 195 -12.19 -4.42 -20.18
C LEU A 195 -11.17 -5.55 -20.14
N LYS A 196 -10.07 -5.36 -20.85
CA LYS A 196 -8.88 -6.21 -20.78
C LYS A 196 -7.78 -5.49 -20.01
N LYS A 197 -6.76 -6.25 -19.57
CA LYS A 197 -5.60 -5.68 -18.86
C LYS A 197 -4.81 -4.70 -19.73
N GLU A 198 -4.86 -4.84 -21.05
CA GLU A 198 -4.20 -3.94 -22.00
C GLU A 198 -4.86 -2.54 -22.05
N ASP A 199 -6.14 -2.44 -21.67
CA ASP A 199 -6.88 -1.17 -21.62
C ASP A 199 -6.51 -0.31 -20.40
N VAL A 200 -5.84 -0.89 -19.41
CA VAL A 200 -5.39 -0.18 -18.21
C VAL A 200 -4.07 0.54 -18.48
N THR A 201 -4.09 1.85 -18.32
CA THR A 201 -2.93 2.72 -18.55
C THR A 201 -2.00 2.74 -17.35
N MET A 202 -2.54 2.73 -16.14
CA MET A 202 -1.76 2.83 -14.90
C MET A 202 -2.27 1.86 -13.85
N TRP A 203 -1.35 1.17 -13.18
CA TRP A 203 -1.64 0.21 -12.13
C TRP A 203 -1.05 0.71 -10.82
N GLU A 204 -1.89 0.76 -9.79
CA GLU A 204 -1.43 0.92 -8.41
C GLU A 204 -1.64 -0.41 -7.67
N ILE A 205 -0.57 -1.17 -7.49
CA ILE A 205 -0.60 -2.40 -6.71
C ILE A 205 0.12 -2.09 -5.40
N ASN A 206 -0.61 -2.01 -4.29
CA ASN A 206 -0.04 -1.56 -3.02
C ASN A 206 1.21 -2.38 -2.64
N GLU A 207 2.31 -1.67 -2.39
CA GLU A 207 3.61 -2.28 -2.13
C GLU A 207 3.75 -2.70 -0.65
N ALA A 208 2.88 -3.59 -0.14
CA ALA A 208 3.04 -4.12 1.22
C ALA A 208 4.43 -4.78 1.39
N PHE A 209 4.89 -5.47 0.34
CA PHE A 209 6.26 -5.90 0.14
C PHE A 209 6.59 -5.79 -1.35
N SER A 210 7.86 -5.59 -1.71
CA SER A 210 8.31 -5.69 -3.11
C SER A 210 7.84 -7.00 -3.75
N LEU A 211 7.87 -8.08 -2.97
CA LEU A 211 7.38 -9.40 -3.34
C LEU A 211 5.93 -9.37 -3.86
N VAL A 212 5.02 -8.66 -3.18
CA VAL A 212 3.61 -8.61 -3.56
C VAL A 212 3.45 -8.06 -4.97
N VAL A 213 4.16 -6.99 -5.30
CA VAL A 213 4.06 -6.38 -6.63
C VAL A 213 4.62 -7.31 -7.70
N LEU A 214 5.79 -7.89 -7.45
CA LEU A 214 6.44 -8.84 -8.38
C LEU A 214 5.57 -10.07 -8.64
N ALA A 215 4.93 -10.62 -7.60
CA ALA A 215 4.00 -11.74 -7.72
C ALA A 215 2.80 -11.39 -8.61
N ASN A 216 2.21 -10.20 -8.41
CA ASN A 216 1.05 -9.76 -9.20
C ASN A 216 1.42 -9.42 -10.65
N ILE A 217 2.57 -8.78 -10.89
CA ILE A 217 3.11 -8.56 -12.24
C ILE A 217 3.24 -9.90 -12.98
N LYS A 218 3.83 -10.90 -12.31
CA LYS A 218 4.04 -12.24 -12.88
C LYS A 218 2.73 -12.97 -13.19
N MET A 219 1.76 -12.94 -12.28
CA MET A 219 0.48 -13.64 -12.47
C MET A 219 -0.41 -12.97 -13.50
N LEU A 220 -0.52 -11.64 -13.46
CA LEU A 220 -1.36 -10.89 -14.39
C LEU A 220 -0.69 -10.71 -15.76
N GLN A 221 0.63 -10.91 -15.84
CA GLN A 221 1.45 -10.70 -17.03
C GLN A 221 1.20 -9.30 -17.61
N ILE A 222 1.44 -8.29 -16.78
CA ILE A 222 1.27 -6.87 -17.09
C ILE A 222 2.62 -6.18 -17.22
N ASP A 223 2.65 -5.06 -17.95
CA ASP A 223 3.85 -4.27 -18.17
C ASP A 223 4.34 -3.61 -16.87
N PRO A 224 5.54 -3.97 -16.34
CA PRO A 224 6.08 -3.37 -15.13
C PRO A 224 6.28 -1.85 -15.22
N GLN A 225 6.41 -1.28 -16.42
CA GLN A 225 6.58 0.17 -16.59
C GLN A 225 5.30 0.96 -16.32
N LYS A 226 4.15 0.28 -16.26
CA LYS A 226 2.84 0.88 -15.92
C LYS A 226 2.44 0.68 -14.46
N VAL A 227 3.26 0.00 -13.65
CA VAL A 227 2.96 -0.33 -12.25
C VAL A 227 3.71 0.61 -11.31
N ASN A 228 2.97 1.22 -10.37
CA ASN A 228 3.49 2.06 -9.29
C ASN A 228 4.49 3.11 -9.78
N ILE A 229 4.10 3.84 -10.83
CA ILE A 229 5.05 4.59 -11.65
C ILE A 229 5.70 5.76 -10.92
N ASN A 230 5.09 6.23 -9.83
CA ASN A 230 5.55 7.31 -8.97
C ASN A 230 5.96 6.81 -7.58
N GLY A 231 6.28 5.52 -7.46
CA GLY A 231 6.63 4.87 -6.20
C GLY A 231 5.42 4.36 -5.44
N GLY A 232 5.63 3.86 -4.22
CA GLY A 232 4.56 3.27 -3.43
C GLY A 232 4.99 2.93 -2.00
N ALA A 233 4.24 2.05 -1.35
CA ALA A 233 4.35 1.79 0.09
C ALA A 233 5.72 1.27 0.59
N VAL A 234 6.57 0.69 -0.26
CA VAL A 234 7.94 0.31 0.14
C VAL A 234 8.80 1.54 0.42
N SER A 235 8.59 2.63 -0.31
CA SER A 235 9.41 3.85 -0.19
C SER A 235 8.68 5.06 0.37
N LEU A 236 7.36 5.14 0.24
CA LEU A 236 6.52 6.21 0.79
C LEU A 236 5.97 5.87 2.17
N GLY A 237 6.01 4.59 2.55
CA GLY A 237 5.45 4.08 3.80
C GLY A 237 4.02 3.56 3.69
N HIS A 238 3.59 2.85 4.74
CA HIS A 238 2.31 2.14 4.76
C HIS A 238 1.53 2.35 6.08
N PRO A 239 0.87 3.52 6.26
CA PRO A 239 -0.19 3.63 7.25
C PRO A 239 -1.35 2.74 6.76
N ILE A 240 -1.55 1.61 7.45
CA ILE A 240 -2.30 0.47 6.92
C ILE A 240 -3.74 0.83 6.54
N GLY A 241 -4.47 1.56 7.39
CA GLY A 241 -5.83 2.02 7.12
C GLY A 241 -5.95 3.12 6.05
N MET A 242 -4.85 3.77 5.66
CA MET A 242 -4.83 4.89 4.71
C MET A 242 -4.48 4.49 3.28
N SER A 243 -3.61 3.49 3.12
CA SER A 243 -2.91 3.25 1.85
C SER A 243 -3.85 2.87 0.70
N GLY A 244 -4.95 2.18 0.98
CA GLY A 244 -5.98 1.88 -0.03
C GLY A 244 -6.65 3.14 -0.60
N ALA A 245 -6.90 4.15 0.24
CA ALA A 245 -7.43 5.43 -0.23
C ALA A 245 -6.36 6.24 -0.98
N ARG A 246 -5.11 6.25 -0.48
CA ARG A 246 -3.99 6.96 -1.12
C ARG A 246 -3.79 6.53 -2.56
N ILE A 247 -3.70 5.23 -2.84
CA ILE A 247 -3.43 4.74 -4.20
C ILE A 247 -4.56 5.08 -5.19
N VAL A 248 -5.82 5.14 -4.72
CA VAL A 248 -6.95 5.59 -5.55
C VAL A 248 -6.87 7.08 -5.82
N THR A 249 -6.61 7.89 -4.78
CA THR A 249 -6.39 9.33 -4.93
C THR A 249 -5.25 9.60 -5.91
N HIS A 250 -4.15 8.86 -5.83
CA HIS A 250 -3.03 9.01 -6.74
C HIS A 250 -3.43 8.81 -8.20
N LEU A 251 -4.18 7.74 -8.52
CA LEU A 251 -4.71 7.52 -9.86
C LEU A 251 -5.62 8.67 -10.33
N VAL A 252 -6.45 9.24 -9.43
CA VAL A 252 -7.30 10.40 -9.75
C VAL A 252 -6.46 11.59 -10.22
N HIS A 253 -5.27 11.80 -9.66
CA HIS A 253 -4.41 12.93 -10.03
C HIS A 253 -3.43 12.62 -11.17
N ALA A 254 -2.96 11.37 -11.29
CA ALA A 254 -1.90 10.99 -12.21
C ALA A 254 -2.38 10.59 -13.62
N LEU A 255 -3.61 10.08 -13.76
CA LEU A 255 -4.18 9.70 -15.06
C LEU A 255 -4.51 10.93 -15.92
N LYS A 256 -4.41 10.76 -17.24
CA LYS A 256 -4.89 11.72 -18.24
C LYS A 256 -6.33 11.42 -18.64
N GLN A 257 -7.02 12.43 -19.16
CA GLN A 257 -8.43 12.34 -19.53
C GLN A 257 -8.72 11.13 -20.44
N GLY A 258 -9.72 10.33 -20.06
CA GLY A 258 -10.14 9.13 -20.79
C GLY A 258 -9.41 7.85 -20.40
N GLU A 259 -8.24 7.94 -19.75
CA GLU A 259 -7.45 6.78 -19.34
C GLU A 259 -8.10 6.01 -18.19
N TYR A 260 -7.87 4.69 -18.18
CA TYR A 260 -8.26 3.81 -17.10
C TYR A 260 -7.07 3.54 -16.17
N GLY A 261 -7.32 3.63 -14.87
CA GLY A 261 -6.37 3.20 -13.85
C GLY A 261 -6.99 2.17 -12.92
N LEU A 262 -6.20 1.19 -12.51
CA LEU A 262 -6.64 0.12 -11.64
C LEU A 262 -5.77 0.08 -10.38
N ALA A 263 -6.40 0.30 -9.23
CA ALA A 263 -5.78 0.13 -7.92
C ALA A 263 -6.16 -1.23 -7.32
N SER A 264 -5.21 -1.90 -6.67
CA SER A 264 -5.45 -3.13 -5.93
C SER A 264 -4.58 -3.19 -4.67
N ILE A 265 -5.15 -3.74 -3.60
CA ILE A 265 -4.51 -3.80 -2.29
C ILE A 265 -4.88 -5.13 -1.61
N CYS A 266 -3.87 -5.81 -1.07
CA CYS A 266 -4.07 -6.99 -0.26
C CYS A 266 -4.31 -6.62 1.22
N ASN A 267 -4.90 -7.54 1.99
CA ASN A 267 -5.11 -7.39 3.42
C ASN A 267 -4.84 -8.70 4.17
N GLY A 268 -4.41 -8.56 5.44
CA GLY A 268 -4.23 -9.69 6.36
C GLY A 268 -5.49 -10.56 6.43
N GLY A 269 -5.30 -11.87 6.57
CA GLY A 269 -6.37 -12.86 6.51
C GLY A 269 -6.69 -13.42 5.11
N GLY A 270 -5.94 -13.02 4.07
CA GLY A 270 -6.03 -13.62 2.73
C GLY A 270 -6.86 -12.84 1.71
N GLY A 271 -7.25 -11.60 2.04
CA GLY A 271 -8.12 -10.79 1.18
C GLY A 271 -7.38 -9.84 0.25
N ALA A 272 -8.11 -9.32 -0.74
CA ALA A 272 -7.75 -8.14 -1.49
C ALA A 272 -8.98 -7.40 -2.04
N SER A 273 -8.85 -6.09 -2.17
CA SER A 273 -9.81 -5.23 -2.87
C SER A 273 -9.15 -4.65 -4.13
N ALA A 274 -9.93 -4.50 -5.20
CA ALA A 274 -9.51 -3.82 -6.42
C ALA A 274 -10.58 -2.84 -6.90
N ILE A 275 -10.16 -1.72 -7.47
CA ILE A 275 -11.03 -0.66 -7.99
C ILE A 275 -10.48 -0.11 -9.30
N LEU A 276 -11.36 0.02 -10.27
CA LEU A 276 -11.09 0.62 -11.57
C LEU A 276 -11.74 2.00 -11.62
N ILE A 277 -10.95 3.00 -12.00
CA ILE A 277 -11.43 4.34 -12.27
C ILE A 277 -11.10 4.76 -13.70
N GLN A 278 -11.93 5.66 -14.24
CA GLN A 278 -11.67 6.33 -15.50
C GLN A 278 -11.53 7.83 -15.26
N LYS A 279 -10.46 8.43 -15.75
CA LYS A 279 -10.25 9.88 -15.65
C LYS A 279 -11.23 10.64 -16.55
N LEU A 280 -11.85 11.69 -16.02
CA LEU A 280 -12.81 12.53 -16.73
C LEU A 280 -12.20 13.82 -17.29
#